data_AF-I4B658-F1
#
_entry.id   AF-I4B658-F1
#
_cell.length_a   1.000
_cell.length_b   1.000
_cell.length_c   1.000
_cell.angle_alpha   90.00
_cell.angle_beta   90.00
_cell.angle_gamma   90.00
#
_symmetry.space_group_name_H-M   'P 1'
#
loop_
_entity.id
_entity.type
_entity.pdbx_description
1 polymer ?
#
loop_
_entity_poly.entity_id
_entity_poly.type
_entity_poly.pdbx_seq_one_letter_code
_entity_poly.pdbx_strand_id
1 'polypeptide(L)'
;MKKITLMLCAAGALLASACSKEPQPPLEATTIDKVCTEAFGPFYDERKYVKYHRVSFTGFLATPKSAMISDTMFVDVHEKPNRAGALVRASFRVGSGKNRVEKLKNGYKESDLKIGSNSGADLGNGSKVVIEGAVSPGGVPGKWLDGCYVRVESVEKAN
;
A
#
# COMPACT_ATOMS: atom_id res chain seq x y z
N MET A 1 -19.26 69.66 -25.35
CA MET A 1 -20.17 68.50 -25.20
C MET A 1 -19.48 67.43 -24.37
N LYS A 2 -20.20 66.83 -23.42
CA LYS A 2 -19.70 66.09 -22.26
C LYS A 2 -18.99 64.77 -22.61
N LYS A 3 -17.86 64.52 -21.94
CA LYS A 3 -17.16 63.23 -21.78
C LYS A 3 -17.95 62.32 -20.84
N ILE A 4 -18.16 61.05 -21.18
CA ILE A 4 -18.33 59.95 -20.21
C ILE A 4 -17.66 58.69 -20.76
N THR A 5 -16.52 58.37 -20.15
CA THR A 5 -15.76 57.13 -20.31
C THR A 5 -16.46 56.04 -19.50
N LEU A 6 -16.94 54.97 -20.13
CA LEU A 6 -17.48 53.80 -19.42
C LEU A 6 -16.40 52.72 -19.36
N MET A 7 -15.79 52.58 -18.19
CA MET A 7 -14.81 51.56 -17.83
C MET A 7 -15.60 50.37 -17.25
N LEU A 8 -15.80 49.31 -18.04
CA LEU A 8 -16.47 48.09 -17.57
C LEU A 8 -15.43 47.08 -17.09
N CYS A 9 -15.44 46.81 -15.79
CA CYS A 9 -14.66 45.77 -15.14
C CYS A 9 -15.07 44.38 -15.64
N ALA A 10 -14.17 43.69 -16.35
CA ALA A 10 -14.24 42.23 -16.49
C ALA A 10 -13.35 41.61 -15.41
N ALA A 11 -13.91 41.49 -14.21
CA ALA A 11 -13.33 40.74 -13.10
C ALA A 11 -13.27 39.25 -13.47
N GLY A 12 -12.12 38.64 -13.20
CA GLY A 12 -11.75 37.30 -13.65
C GLY A 12 -12.65 36.18 -13.12
N ALA A 13 -13.00 35.28 -14.03
CA ALA A 13 -13.35 33.91 -13.69
C ALA A 13 -12.05 33.09 -13.65
N LEU A 14 -11.39 33.07 -12.49
CA LEU A 14 -10.45 32.02 -12.15
C LEU A 14 -11.25 30.71 -12.05
N LEU A 15 -11.33 29.98 -13.15
CA LEU A 15 -11.82 28.61 -13.17
C LEU A 15 -10.87 27.79 -12.30
N ALA A 16 -11.25 27.61 -11.04
CA ALA A 16 -10.66 26.63 -10.16
C ALA A 16 -10.84 25.26 -10.82
N SER A 17 -9.78 24.76 -11.44
CA SER A 17 -9.60 23.36 -11.77
C SER A 17 -9.53 22.58 -10.45
N ALA A 18 -10.69 22.38 -9.83
CA ALA A 18 -10.86 21.42 -8.76
C ALA A 18 -10.57 20.04 -9.38
N CYS A 19 -9.34 19.57 -9.22
CA CYS A 19 -8.98 18.18 -9.46
C CYS A 19 -9.86 17.30 -8.57
N SER A 20 -10.97 16.82 -9.12
CA SER A 20 -11.76 15.74 -8.51
C SER A 20 -10.87 14.50 -8.47
N LYS A 21 -10.20 14.27 -7.34
CA LYS A 21 -9.58 12.96 -7.08
C LYS A 21 -10.69 11.93 -7.11
N GLU A 22 -10.54 10.95 -7.99
CA GLU A 22 -11.44 9.81 -8.06
C GLU A 22 -11.57 9.19 -6.66
N PRO A 23 -12.80 8.86 -6.19
CA PRO A 23 -13.00 8.28 -4.86
C PRO A 23 -12.17 7.00 -4.72
N GLN A 24 -11.35 6.92 -3.67
CA GLN A 24 -10.63 5.69 -3.39
C GLN A 24 -11.62 4.58 -3.00
N PRO A 25 -11.34 3.32 -3.34
CA PRO A 25 -12.11 2.19 -2.84
C PRO A 25 -12.21 2.22 -1.30
N PRO A 26 -13.33 1.75 -0.73
CA PRO A 26 -13.47 1.67 0.72
C PRO A 26 -12.41 0.74 1.31
N LEU A 27 -11.96 1.06 2.53
CA LEU A 27 -11.04 0.21 3.29
C LEU A 27 -11.84 -0.89 3.99
N GLU A 28 -11.57 -2.14 3.64
CA GLU A 28 -12.28 -3.31 4.16
C GLU A 28 -11.42 -4.07 5.19
N ALA A 29 -11.91 -4.22 6.42
CA ALA A 29 -11.22 -5.01 7.43
C ALA A 29 -11.30 -6.51 7.11
N THR A 30 -10.17 -7.22 7.20
CA THR A 30 -10.06 -8.63 6.83
C THR A 30 -8.96 -9.35 7.63
N THR A 31 -8.80 -10.65 7.38
CA THR A 31 -7.77 -11.52 7.96
C THR A 31 -6.77 -11.95 6.89
N ILE A 32 -5.53 -12.29 7.29
CA ILE A 32 -4.44 -12.62 6.35
C ILE A 32 -4.83 -13.75 5.39
N ASP A 33 -5.51 -14.78 5.89
CA ASP A 33 -5.98 -15.92 5.10
C ASP A 33 -7.00 -15.54 4.00
N LYS A 34 -7.63 -14.36 4.11
CA LYS A 34 -8.62 -13.87 3.15
C LYS A 34 -8.07 -12.87 2.14
N VAL A 35 -6.99 -12.15 2.47
CA VAL A 35 -6.41 -11.08 1.61
C VAL A 35 -6.15 -11.55 0.18
N CYS A 36 -5.67 -12.79 0.02
CA CYS A 36 -5.29 -13.35 -1.27
C CYS A 36 -6.27 -14.41 -1.81
N THR A 37 -7.54 -14.32 -1.42
CA THR A 37 -8.62 -15.22 -1.88
C THR A 37 -9.52 -14.52 -2.91
N GLU A 38 -10.49 -15.21 -3.49
CA GLU A 38 -11.46 -14.61 -4.43
C GLU A 38 -12.22 -13.39 -3.86
N ALA A 39 -12.30 -13.25 -2.53
CA ALA A 39 -12.99 -12.13 -1.88
C ALA A 39 -12.29 -10.77 -2.06
N PHE A 40 -10.95 -10.77 -2.12
CA PHE A 40 -10.12 -9.54 -2.12
C PHE A 40 -8.94 -9.59 -3.09
N GLY A 41 -8.48 -10.80 -3.37
CA GLY A 41 -7.38 -11.12 -4.24
C GLY A 41 -7.73 -10.89 -5.72
N PRO A 42 -6.77 -11.20 -6.60
CA PRO A 42 -6.88 -10.89 -8.00
C PRO A 42 -8.00 -11.67 -8.69
N PHE A 43 -9.14 -11.00 -8.90
CA PHE A 43 -10.17 -11.49 -9.79
C PHE A 43 -9.95 -10.84 -11.17
N TYR A 44 -9.43 -11.61 -12.11
CA TYR A 44 -9.40 -11.21 -13.52
C TYR A 44 -10.82 -11.29 -14.08
N ASP A 45 -11.52 -10.15 -14.14
CA ASP A 45 -12.79 -10.02 -14.86
C ASP A 45 -12.50 -9.41 -16.24
N GLU A 46 -12.66 -10.18 -17.32
CA GLU A 46 -12.50 -9.69 -18.70
C GLU A 46 -13.46 -8.54 -19.05
N ARG A 47 -14.55 -8.37 -18.28
CA ARG A 47 -15.61 -7.38 -18.51
C ARG A 47 -15.66 -6.28 -17.46
N LYS A 48 -14.88 -6.37 -16.37
CA LYS A 48 -14.84 -5.35 -15.32
C LYS A 48 -13.41 -4.89 -15.09
N TYR A 49 -13.22 -3.58 -15.20
CA TYR A 49 -12.03 -2.86 -14.77
C TYR A 49 -11.45 -3.47 -13.49
N VAL A 50 -10.14 -3.73 -13.51
CA VAL A 50 -9.35 -4.17 -12.36
C VAL A 50 -9.72 -3.34 -11.13
N LYS A 51 -10.48 -3.93 -10.19
CA LYS A 51 -10.81 -3.27 -8.93
C LYS A 51 -9.74 -3.63 -7.93
N TYR A 52 -8.95 -2.63 -7.56
CA TYR A 52 -8.06 -2.74 -6.42
C TYR A 52 -8.93 -2.78 -5.15
N HIS A 53 -8.91 -3.88 -4.41
CA HIS A 53 -9.46 -3.91 -3.06
C HIS A 53 -8.49 -3.21 -2.12
N ARG A 54 -9.01 -2.34 -1.25
CA ARG A 54 -8.24 -1.76 -0.15
C ARG A 54 -8.61 -2.50 1.12
N VAL A 55 -7.61 -3.11 1.76
CA VAL A 55 -7.82 -3.98 2.92
C VAL A 55 -7.06 -3.49 4.13
N SER A 56 -7.59 -3.77 5.32
CA SER A 56 -6.92 -3.61 6.61
C SER A 56 -6.85 -4.95 7.32
N PHE A 57 -5.66 -5.39 7.72
CA PHE A 57 -5.47 -6.67 8.42
C PHE A 57 -4.31 -6.60 9.42
N THR A 58 -4.34 -7.50 10.40
CA THR A 58 -3.26 -7.64 11.41
C THR A 58 -2.36 -8.82 11.06
N GLY A 59 -1.07 -8.69 11.33
CA GLY A 59 -0.09 -9.79 11.18
C GLY A 59 1.23 -9.53 11.89
N PHE A 60 2.20 -10.42 11.67
CA PHE A 60 3.55 -10.36 12.21
C PHE A 60 4.55 -10.20 11.08
N LEU A 61 5.34 -9.13 11.14
CA LEU A 61 6.42 -8.89 10.18
C LEU A 61 7.48 -9.99 10.27
N ALA A 62 7.97 -10.46 9.13
CA ALA A 62 9.11 -11.34 9.06
C ALA A 62 10.11 -10.83 8.02
N THR A 63 11.39 -10.83 8.40
CA THR A 63 12.46 -10.47 7.47
C THR A 63 12.43 -11.47 6.31
N PRO A 64 12.37 -11.04 5.05
CA PRO A 64 12.33 -11.96 3.91
C PRO A 64 13.56 -12.86 3.92
N LYS A 65 13.48 -14.09 3.39
CA LYS A 65 14.68 -14.95 3.25
C LYS A 65 15.59 -14.48 2.11
N SER A 66 15.00 -13.84 1.12
CA SER A 66 15.65 -13.25 -0.04
C SER A 66 14.82 -12.04 -0.47
N ALA A 67 15.47 -10.93 -0.77
CA ALA A 67 14.78 -9.70 -1.16
C ALA A 67 15.33 -9.20 -2.50
N MET A 68 14.44 -9.00 -3.46
CA MET A 68 14.72 -8.12 -4.59
C MET A 68 14.39 -6.70 -4.16
N ILE A 69 15.38 -5.81 -4.19
CA ILE A 69 15.26 -4.46 -3.63
C ILE A 69 15.46 -3.44 -4.75
N SER A 70 14.42 -2.64 -4.99
CA SER A 70 14.44 -1.46 -5.86
C SER A 70 13.93 -0.24 -5.07
N ASP A 71 12.98 0.52 -5.63
CA ASP A 71 12.20 1.52 -4.89
C ASP A 71 11.20 0.88 -3.93
N THR A 72 10.94 -0.41 -4.10
CA THR A 72 10.10 -1.22 -3.21
C THR A 72 10.80 -2.51 -2.83
N MET A 73 10.33 -3.11 -1.74
CA MET A 73 10.77 -4.41 -1.26
C MET A 73 9.58 -5.16 -0.66
N PHE A 74 9.49 -6.45 -0.96
CA PHE A 74 8.54 -7.33 -0.28
C PHE A 74 9.04 -7.70 1.11
N VAL A 75 8.16 -7.55 2.09
CA VAL A 75 8.32 -8.05 3.46
C VAL A 75 7.22 -9.09 3.69
N ASP A 76 7.58 -10.20 4.30
CA ASP A 76 6.65 -11.27 4.61
C ASP A 76 5.81 -10.89 5.84
N VAL A 77 4.50 -11.10 5.77
CA VAL A 77 3.58 -10.85 6.88
C VAL A 77 2.83 -12.13 7.18
N HIS A 78 3.05 -12.67 8.37
CA HIS A 78 2.48 -13.92 8.82
C HIS A 78 1.31 -13.70 9.77
N GLU A 79 0.33 -14.61 9.73
CA GLU A 79 -0.80 -14.63 10.65
C GLU A 79 -0.37 -14.79 12.11
N LYS A 80 0.66 -15.60 12.36
CA LYS A 80 1.16 -15.95 13.69
C LYS A 80 2.65 -15.59 13.83
N PRO A 81 3.15 -15.40 15.06
CA PRO A 81 4.57 -15.14 15.29
C PRO A 81 5.45 -16.29 14.78
N ASN A 82 6.75 -16.04 14.61
CA ASN A 82 7.73 -17.03 14.17
C ASN A 82 7.42 -17.67 12.80
N ARG A 83 6.88 -16.88 11.86
CA ARG A 83 6.58 -17.30 10.49
C ARG A 83 5.53 -18.41 10.38
N ALA A 84 4.59 -18.47 11.31
CA ALA A 84 3.54 -19.49 11.34
C ALA A 84 2.21 -18.98 10.72
N GLY A 85 1.36 -19.92 10.30
CA GLY A 85 0.04 -19.62 9.73
C GLY A 85 0.10 -19.10 8.29
N ALA A 86 -0.97 -18.42 7.86
CA ALA A 86 -1.06 -17.85 6.53
C ALA A 86 0.01 -16.76 6.30
N LEU A 87 0.39 -16.56 5.04
CA LEU A 87 1.40 -15.59 4.59
C LEU A 87 0.82 -14.67 3.52
N VAL A 88 1.04 -13.37 3.68
CA VAL A 88 0.84 -12.36 2.64
C VAL A 88 2.16 -11.62 2.43
N ARG A 89 2.54 -11.37 1.18
CA ARG A 89 3.66 -10.49 0.86
C ARG A 89 3.18 -9.04 0.87
N ALA A 90 3.85 -8.19 1.63
CA ALA A 90 3.57 -6.76 1.69
C ALA A 90 4.69 -5.99 0.98
N SER A 91 4.33 -5.24 -0.07
CA SER A 91 5.23 -4.36 -0.81
C SER A 91 5.36 -3.02 -0.11
N PHE A 92 6.50 -2.79 0.54
CA PHE A 92 6.84 -1.51 1.16
C PHE A 92 7.69 -0.66 0.22
N ARG A 93 7.54 0.66 0.32
CA ARG A 93 8.50 1.60 -0.29
C ARG A 93 9.80 1.59 0.51
N VAL A 94 10.92 1.51 -0.21
CA VAL A 94 12.25 1.59 0.40
C VAL A 94 12.58 3.05 0.70
N GLY A 95 13.22 3.29 1.85
CA GLY A 95 13.71 4.61 2.25
C GLY A 95 13.74 4.78 3.77
N SER A 96 14.01 6.00 4.22
CA SER A 96 13.97 6.37 5.63
C SER A 96 12.66 7.07 5.99
N GLY A 97 12.21 6.88 7.23
CA GLY A 97 11.05 7.58 7.81
C GLY A 97 9.76 6.76 7.81
N LYS A 98 8.64 7.49 7.95
CA LYS A 98 7.30 6.90 8.14
C LYS A 98 6.84 6.10 6.93
N ASN A 99 6.17 4.99 7.20
CA ASN A 99 5.62 4.05 6.22
C ASN A 99 6.65 3.59 5.16
N ARG A 100 7.90 3.39 5.59
CA ARG A 100 9.00 2.96 4.71
C ARG A 100 9.83 1.91 5.39
N VAL A 101 10.34 0.98 4.56
CA VAL A 101 11.31 -0.03 4.99
C VAL A 101 12.71 0.47 4.67
N GLU A 102 13.61 0.38 5.63
CA GLU A 102 15.02 0.67 5.39
C GLU A 102 15.61 -0.35 4.42
N LYS A 103 16.53 0.11 3.57
CA LYS A 103 17.18 -0.75 2.58
C LYS A 103 18.02 -1.82 3.28
N LEU A 104 17.67 -3.09 3.07
CA LEU A 104 18.50 -4.22 3.54
C LEU A 104 19.81 -4.28 2.73
N LYS A 105 20.90 -4.56 3.43
CA LYS A 105 22.24 -4.76 2.83
C LYS A 105 22.42 -6.21 2.39
N ASN A 106 23.42 -6.49 1.56
CA ASN A 106 23.78 -7.87 1.23
C ASN A 106 24.13 -8.66 2.50
N GLY A 107 23.59 -9.87 2.63
CA GLY A 107 23.82 -10.73 3.80
C GLY A 107 23.12 -10.25 5.08
N TYR A 108 22.01 -9.52 4.96
CA TYR A 108 21.23 -9.04 6.09
C TYR A 108 20.80 -10.17 7.03
N LYS A 109 20.63 -9.82 8.30
CA LYS A 109 20.10 -10.66 9.37
C LYS A 109 18.67 -10.26 9.69
N GLU A 110 17.96 -11.09 10.46
CA GLU A 110 16.59 -10.78 10.87
C GLU A 110 16.49 -9.44 11.62
N SER A 111 17.48 -9.11 12.45
CA SER A 111 17.58 -7.85 13.21
C SER A 111 17.72 -6.59 12.34
N ASP A 112 18.06 -6.75 11.06
CA ASP A 112 18.29 -5.62 10.16
C ASP A 112 16.99 -5.09 9.54
N LEU A 113 15.87 -5.81 9.71
CA LEU A 113 14.56 -5.32 9.27
C LEU A 113 14.13 -4.15 10.16
N LYS A 114 14.02 -2.98 9.53
CA LYS A 114 13.50 -1.75 10.14
C LYS A 114 12.47 -1.12 9.24
N ILE A 115 11.28 -0.88 9.79
CA ILE A 115 10.16 -0.23 9.13
C ILE A 115 9.66 0.87 10.04
N GLY A 116 9.63 2.11 9.55
CA GLY A 116 8.99 3.20 10.27
C GLY A 116 7.48 3.10 10.13
N SER A 117 6.76 3.05 11.25
CA SER A 117 5.29 3.15 11.25
C SER A 117 4.82 4.56 10.87
N ASN A 118 3.52 4.70 10.57
CA ASN A 118 2.90 5.99 10.31
C ASN A 118 2.92 6.90 11.56
N SER A 119 2.82 6.33 12.76
CA SER A 119 2.97 7.05 14.03
C SER A 119 4.43 7.43 14.34
N GLY A 120 5.41 6.73 13.76
CA GLY A 120 6.84 7.00 13.94
C GLY A 120 7.55 6.02 14.89
N ALA A 121 6.85 5.00 15.38
CA ALA A 121 7.49 3.86 16.04
C ALA A 121 8.30 3.01 15.03
N ASP A 122 9.43 2.49 15.49
CA ASP A 122 10.23 1.53 14.73
C ASP A 122 9.66 0.12 14.87
N LEU A 123 9.48 -0.55 13.73
CA LEU A 123 8.97 -1.91 13.61
C LEU A 123 10.07 -2.78 13.00
N GLY A 124 10.19 -4.02 13.44
CA GLY A 124 11.17 -4.98 12.92
C GLY A 124 10.63 -6.40 12.88
N ASN A 125 11.52 -7.36 12.68
CA ASN A 125 11.18 -8.79 12.64
C ASN A 125 10.39 -9.20 13.90
N GLY A 126 9.29 -9.92 13.71
CA GLY A 126 8.38 -10.36 14.76
C GLY A 126 7.41 -9.30 15.28
N SER A 127 7.49 -8.05 14.82
CA SER A 127 6.54 -7.01 15.26
C SER A 127 5.13 -7.32 14.79
N LYS A 128 4.17 -7.28 15.71
CA LYS A 128 2.74 -7.35 15.39
C LYS A 128 2.28 -5.99 14.86
N VAL A 129 1.66 -5.98 13.69
CA VAL A 129 1.30 -4.76 12.95
C VAL A 129 -0.11 -4.83 12.40
N VAL A 130 -0.73 -3.67 12.23
CA VAL A 130 -1.90 -3.47 11.36
C VAL A 130 -1.38 -2.87 10.05
N ILE A 131 -1.75 -3.48 8.92
CA ILE A 131 -1.40 -3.02 7.58
C ILE A 131 -2.67 -2.63 6.86
N GLU A 132 -2.63 -1.44 6.24
CA GLU A 132 -3.62 -1.00 5.27
C GLU A 132 -2.97 -0.90 3.90
N GLY A 133 -3.65 -1.37 2.86
CA GLY A 133 -3.09 -1.30 1.52
C GLY A 133 -3.99 -1.83 0.43
N ALA A 134 -3.53 -1.62 -0.80
CA ALA A 134 -4.20 -2.11 -2.00
C ALA A 134 -3.73 -3.52 -2.34
N VAL A 135 -4.65 -4.47 -2.46
CA VAL A 135 -4.35 -5.83 -2.93
C VAL A 135 -3.95 -5.76 -4.39
N SER A 136 -2.90 -6.50 -4.76
CA SER A 136 -2.43 -6.60 -6.13
C SER A 136 -3.54 -7.14 -7.01
N PRO A 137 -3.69 -6.62 -8.23
CA PRO A 137 -4.70 -7.09 -9.19
C PRO A 137 -4.37 -8.48 -9.75
N GLY A 138 -3.18 -9.00 -9.38
CA GLY A 138 -2.63 -10.32 -9.68
C GLY A 138 -2.61 -10.67 -11.15
N GLY A 139 -2.33 -11.95 -11.41
CA GLY A 139 -2.00 -12.40 -12.75
C GLY A 139 -3.18 -12.39 -13.71
N VAL A 140 -2.95 -11.90 -14.92
CA VAL A 140 -3.84 -12.11 -16.07
C VAL A 140 -3.56 -13.52 -16.61
N PRO A 141 -4.56 -14.44 -16.63
CA PRO A 141 -4.39 -15.75 -17.22
C PRO A 141 -3.78 -15.66 -18.64
N GLY A 142 -2.67 -16.37 -18.86
CA GLY A 142 -1.98 -16.42 -20.17
C GLY A 142 -1.05 -15.24 -20.49
N LYS A 143 -0.83 -14.26 -19.59
CA LYS A 143 0.13 -13.17 -19.81
C LYS A 143 1.18 -13.04 -18.72
N TRP A 144 0.76 -12.78 -17.48
CA TRP A 144 1.66 -12.53 -16.36
C TRP A 144 1.05 -13.13 -15.10
N LEU A 145 1.83 -13.86 -14.32
CA LEU A 145 1.44 -14.40 -13.01
C LEU A 145 2.08 -13.55 -11.92
N ASP A 146 1.56 -12.34 -11.70
CA ASP A 146 1.88 -11.63 -10.47
C ASP A 146 1.20 -12.37 -9.32
N GLY A 147 2.01 -12.98 -8.44
CA GLY A 147 1.51 -13.57 -7.20
C GLY A 147 0.81 -12.51 -6.34
N CYS A 148 -0.14 -12.91 -5.50
CA CYS A 148 -0.85 -11.97 -4.65
C CYS A 148 0.10 -11.27 -3.66
N TYR A 149 -0.02 -9.93 -3.57
CA TYR A 149 0.66 -9.10 -2.57
C TYR A 149 -0.21 -7.89 -2.20
N VAL A 150 0.17 -7.18 -1.15
CA VAL A 150 -0.47 -5.91 -0.75
C VAL A 150 0.52 -4.76 -0.91
N ARG A 151 0.13 -3.72 -1.64
CA ARG A 151 0.88 -2.45 -1.68
C ARG A 151 0.55 -1.67 -0.42
N VAL A 152 1.53 -1.50 0.45
CA VAL A 152 1.31 -0.89 1.77
C VAL A 152 1.07 0.61 1.62
N GLU A 153 -0.05 1.08 2.13
CA GLU A 153 -0.43 2.49 2.23
C GLU A 153 -0.24 3.04 3.64
N SER A 154 -0.39 2.19 4.66
CA SER A 154 -0.16 2.51 6.07
C SER A 154 0.27 1.26 6.84
N VAL A 155 1.14 1.45 7.84
CA VAL A 155 1.50 0.43 8.80
C VAL A 155 1.60 1.02 10.20
N GLU A 156 0.99 0.34 11.16
CA GLU A 156 1.03 0.72 12.58
C GLU A 156 1.36 -0.47 13.47
N LYS A 157 1.95 -0.21 14.63
CA LYS A 157 2.12 -1.22 15.67
C LYS A 157 0.73 -1.65 16.16
N ALA A 158 0.48 -2.96 16.16
CA ALA A 158 -0.72 -3.50 16.77
C ALA A 158 -0.50 -3.74 18.27
N ASN A 159 -1.55 -3.53 19.07
CA ASN A 159 -1.56 -3.87 20.49
C ASN A 159 -1.64 -5.39 20.73
#